data_AF-A0A3D8YJI1-F1
#
_entry.id   AF-A0A3D8YJI1-F1
#
_cell.length_a   1.000
_cell.length_b   1.000
_cell.length_c   1.000
_cell.angle_alpha   90.00
_cell.angle_beta   90.00
_cell.angle_gamma   90.00
#
_symmetry.space_group_name_H-M   'P 1'
#
loop_
_entity.id
_entity.type
_entity.pdbx_description
1 polymer ?
#
loop_
_entity_poly.entity_id
_entity_poly.type
_entity_poly.pdbx_seq_one_letter_code
_entity_poly.pdbx_strand_id
1 'polypeptide(L)'
;TNKIFNDNVQVYQFLKLNQYQGISVDKLNKLLVGKGTLQNQGQAFADGCKKYGVNEIYLIAHAFLESANGTSFFASGRTGVYNYFGIGAFDNNPNNAMEFARSHGWTSPAKAIIGGAEFVGKGYFDVGQNTLYRMRWNPKKPGTHQYATDISWAKVQAKMISAMYKEIGLKGEYFIYDQYKK
;
A
#
# COMPACT_ATOMS: atom_id res chain seq x y z
N THR A 1 15.51 16.29 0.35
CA THR A 1 14.05 16.19 0.10
C THR A 1 13.54 17.22 -0.90
N ASN A 2 14.07 18.45 -0.95
CA ASN A 2 13.64 19.49 -1.91
C ASN A 2 13.57 19.05 -3.38
N LYS A 3 14.53 18.24 -3.87
CA LYS A 3 14.52 17.71 -5.24
C LYS A 3 13.32 16.79 -5.53
N ILE A 4 12.86 16.05 -4.53
CA ILE A 4 11.69 15.15 -4.61
C ILE A 4 10.40 15.97 -4.51
N PHE A 5 10.38 17.00 -3.65
CA PHE A 5 9.20 17.84 -3.42
C PHE A 5 8.83 18.67 -4.65
N ASN A 6 9.83 19.13 -5.41
CA ASN A 6 9.62 19.91 -6.63
C ASN A 6 9.29 19.05 -7.87
N ASP A 7 9.19 17.73 -7.72
CA ASP A 7 8.83 16.80 -8.80
C ASP A 7 7.36 16.41 -8.68
N ASN A 8 6.58 16.67 -9.74
CA ASN A 8 5.12 16.48 -9.77
C ASN A 8 4.66 15.02 -9.53
N VAL A 9 5.54 14.05 -9.72
CA VAL A 9 5.27 12.62 -9.49
C VAL A 9 5.89 12.18 -8.17
N GLN A 10 7.16 12.49 -7.95
CA GLN A 10 7.89 12.00 -6.78
C GLN A 10 7.45 12.69 -5.48
N VAL A 11 6.77 13.84 -5.54
CA VAL A 11 6.11 14.46 -4.38
C VAL A 11 5.12 13.52 -3.70
N TYR A 12 4.54 12.55 -4.41
CA TYR A 12 3.68 11.52 -3.81
C TYR A 12 4.39 10.59 -2.84
N GLN A 13 5.73 10.58 -2.79
CA GLN A 13 6.46 9.94 -1.69
C GLN A 13 6.15 10.57 -0.32
N PHE A 14 5.68 11.83 -0.33
CA PHE A 14 5.35 12.64 0.83
C PHE A 14 3.85 12.75 1.08
N LEU A 15 3.01 12.10 0.27
CA LEU A 15 1.56 12.03 0.53
C LEU A 15 1.32 11.44 1.93
N LYS A 16 0.46 12.07 2.74
CA LYS A 16 -0.02 11.50 3.99
C LYS A 16 -0.90 10.30 3.69
N LEU A 17 -0.39 9.12 4.00
CA LEU A 17 -1.04 7.84 3.72
C LEU A 17 -2.02 7.43 4.81
N ASN A 18 -1.95 8.08 5.98
CA ASN A 18 -2.81 7.80 7.13
C ASN A 18 -4.10 8.65 7.13
N GLN A 19 -4.67 8.89 5.94
CA GLN A 19 -5.87 9.70 5.74
C GLN A 19 -6.77 9.02 4.70
N TYR A 20 -7.91 8.51 5.17
CA TYR A 20 -9.00 8.04 4.32
C TYR A 20 -9.64 9.22 3.58
N GLN A 21 -9.77 9.13 2.25
CA GLN A 21 -10.25 10.24 1.42
C GLN A 21 -11.74 10.11 1.05
N GLY A 22 -12.35 8.93 1.18
CA GLY A 22 -13.76 8.74 0.82
C GLY A 22 -14.00 8.61 -0.68
N ILE A 23 -13.05 8.02 -1.41
CA ILE A 23 -13.18 7.82 -2.85
C ILE A 23 -14.29 6.81 -3.13
N SER A 24 -15.18 7.13 -4.09
CA SER A 24 -16.31 6.25 -4.40
C SER A 24 -15.85 4.87 -4.88
N VAL A 25 -16.60 3.84 -4.48
CA VAL A 25 -16.31 2.44 -4.84
C VAL A 25 -16.23 2.25 -6.35
N ASP A 26 -17.05 2.95 -7.14
CA ASP A 26 -16.98 2.92 -8.60
C ASP A 26 -15.65 3.42 -9.15
N LYS A 27 -15.10 4.51 -8.60
CA LYS A 27 -13.77 5.01 -8.99
C LYS A 27 -12.67 4.03 -8.58
N LEU A 28 -12.80 3.41 -7.40
CA LEU A 28 -11.85 2.37 -6.99
C LEU A 28 -11.93 1.16 -7.93
N ASN A 29 -13.13 0.68 -8.26
CA ASN A 29 -13.31 -0.45 -9.17
C ASN A 29 -12.78 -0.18 -10.58
N LYS A 30 -12.82 1.07 -11.07
CA LYS A 30 -12.18 1.44 -12.35
C LYS A 30 -10.68 1.12 -12.35
N LEU A 31 -9.97 1.38 -11.24
CA LEU A 31 -8.54 1.06 -11.11
C LEU A 31 -8.27 -0.45 -11.06
N LEU A 32 -9.25 -1.24 -10.60
CA LEU A 32 -9.11 -2.67 -10.32
C LEU A 32 -9.45 -3.56 -11.53
N VAL A 33 -9.84 -3.00 -12.67
CA VAL A 33 -10.17 -3.78 -13.88
C VAL A 33 -8.95 -4.57 -14.36
N GLY A 34 -9.12 -5.88 -14.55
CA GLY A 34 -8.07 -6.78 -15.03
C GLY A 34 -6.96 -7.07 -14.00
N LYS A 35 -7.16 -6.73 -12.72
CA LYS A 35 -6.16 -6.88 -11.65
C LYS A 35 -6.31 -8.20 -10.89
N GLY A 36 -6.51 -9.29 -11.63
CA GLY A 36 -6.65 -10.62 -11.06
C GLY A 36 -7.74 -10.69 -9.98
N THR A 37 -7.40 -11.25 -8.82
CA THR A 37 -8.35 -11.41 -7.70
C THR A 37 -8.69 -10.10 -6.97
N LEU A 38 -8.00 -8.99 -7.31
CA LEU A 38 -8.35 -7.65 -6.81
C LEU A 38 -9.50 -7.01 -7.62
N GLN A 39 -9.86 -7.57 -8.78
CA GLN A 39 -10.95 -7.03 -9.58
C GLN A 39 -12.26 -6.97 -8.76
N ASN A 40 -12.97 -5.85 -8.89
CA ASN A 40 -14.21 -5.55 -8.19
C ASN A 40 -14.11 -5.48 -6.64
N GLN A 41 -12.90 -5.43 -6.07
CA GLN A 41 -12.71 -5.34 -4.62
C GLN A 41 -12.71 -3.90 -4.07
N GLY A 42 -13.24 -2.92 -4.81
CA GLY A 42 -13.25 -1.51 -4.41
C GLY A 42 -13.93 -1.28 -3.06
N GLN A 43 -15.00 -2.03 -2.75
CA GLN A 43 -15.66 -1.96 -1.45
C GLN A 43 -14.73 -2.42 -0.31
N ALA A 44 -13.99 -3.52 -0.50
CA ALA A 44 -13.06 -4.01 0.52
C ALA A 44 -11.93 -3.02 0.79
N PHE A 45 -11.41 -2.36 -0.26
CA PHE A 45 -10.45 -1.28 -0.10
C PHE A 45 -11.05 -0.11 0.68
N ALA A 46 -12.25 0.35 0.30
CA ALA A 46 -12.91 1.45 1.00
C ALA A 46 -13.15 1.14 2.48
N ASP A 47 -13.65 -0.06 2.80
CA ASP A 47 -13.96 -0.48 4.17
C ASP A 47 -12.70 -0.61 5.03
N GLY A 48 -11.67 -1.29 4.52
CA GLY A 48 -10.40 -1.44 5.22
C GLY A 48 -9.72 -0.09 5.45
N CYS A 49 -9.71 0.76 4.42
CA CYS A 49 -9.12 2.09 4.49
C CYS A 49 -9.85 3.00 5.48
N LYS A 50 -11.18 3.00 5.45
CA LYS A 50 -11.99 3.75 6.41
C LYS A 50 -11.75 3.29 7.84
N LYS A 51 -11.71 1.96 8.05
CA LYS A 51 -11.55 1.36 9.38
C LYS A 51 -10.19 1.63 10.00
N TYR A 52 -9.12 1.58 9.21
CA TYR A 52 -7.74 1.71 9.70
C TYR A 52 -7.06 3.03 9.34
N GLY A 53 -7.83 4.00 8.84
CA GLY A 53 -7.34 5.34 8.52
C GLY A 53 -6.26 5.34 7.44
N VAL A 54 -6.46 4.55 6.37
CA VAL A 54 -5.50 4.41 5.26
C VAL A 54 -6.02 5.15 4.03
N ASN A 55 -5.13 5.74 3.24
CA ASN A 55 -5.46 6.30 1.94
C ASN A 55 -5.71 5.19 0.90
N GLU A 56 -6.86 5.25 0.21
CA GLU A 56 -7.33 4.18 -0.67
C GLU A 56 -6.41 3.97 -1.88
N ILE A 57 -5.94 5.05 -2.50
CA ILE A 57 -5.07 4.98 -3.67
C ILE A 57 -3.72 4.38 -3.31
N TYR A 58 -3.19 4.73 -2.15
CA TYR A 58 -1.99 4.10 -1.63
C TYR A 58 -2.18 2.61 -1.40
N LEU A 59 -3.25 2.19 -0.72
CA LEU A 59 -3.43 0.77 -0.41
C LEU A 59 -3.60 -0.07 -1.70
N ILE A 60 -4.29 0.47 -2.72
CA ILE A 60 -4.42 -0.17 -4.05
C ILE A 60 -3.05 -0.24 -4.75
N ALA A 61 -2.31 0.86 -4.83
CA ALA A 61 -0.98 0.88 -5.44
C ALA A 61 -0.04 -0.12 -4.76
N HIS A 62 -0.13 -0.20 -3.43
CA HIS A 62 0.63 -1.13 -2.63
C HIS A 62 0.27 -2.58 -2.97
N ALA A 63 -1.01 -2.93 -2.94
CA ALA A 63 -1.46 -4.26 -3.32
C ALA A 63 -1.01 -4.61 -4.74
N PHE A 64 -1.07 -3.68 -5.70
CA PHE A 64 -0.65 -3.95 -7.08
C PHE A 64 0.83 -4.30 -7.19
N LEU A 65 1.70 -3.55 -6.52
CA LEU A 65 3.13 -3.80 -6.57
C LEU A 65 3.49 -5.15 -5.95
N GLU A 66 2.99 -5.41 -4.74
CA GLU A 66 3.38 -6.60 -3.95
C GLU A 66 2.71 -7.89 -4.41
N SER A 67 1.63 -7.80 -5.20
CA SER A 67 0.88 -8.97 -5.70
C SER A 67 0.95 -9.18 -7.21
N ALA A 68 1.82 -8.45 -7.91
CA ALA A 68 1.87 -8.45 -9.37
C ALA A 68 0.46 -8.21 -9.98
N ASN A 69 -0.18 -7.11 -9.59
CA ASN A 69 -1.55 -6.76 -9.96
C ASN A 69 -2.58 -7.86 -9.61
N GLY A 70 -2.47 -8.48 -8.43
CA GLY A 70 -3.41 -9.49 -7.95
C GLY A 70 -3.28 -10.87 -8.62
N THR A 71 -2.17 -11.13 -9.32
CA THR A 71 -1.95 -12.37 -10.09
C THR A 71 -0.85 -13.26 -9.53
N SER A 72 -0.08 -12.79 -8.54
CA SER A 72 0.97 -13.60 -7.92
C SER A 72 0.42 -14.88 -7.31
N PHE A 73 1.31 -15.86 -7.10
CA PHE A 73 0.94 -17.12 -6.44
C PHE A 73 0.23 -16.87 -5.09
N PHE A 74 0.74 -15.96 -4.27
CA PHE A 74 0.19 -15.62 -2.96
C PHE A 74 -1.16 -14.86 -3.01
N ALA A 75 -1.39 -14.10 -4.07
CA ALA A 75 -2.63 -13.34 -4.27
C ALA A 75 -3.73 -14.12 -5.03
N SER A 76 -3.36 -15.23 -5.67
CA SER A 76 -4.26 -15.99 -6.54
C SER A 76 -5.36 -16.77 -5.81
N GLY A 77 -5.22 -16.99 -4.50
CA GLY A 77 -6.15 -17.83 -3.72
C GLY A 77 -5.97 -19.34 -3.93
N ARG A 78 -4.99 -19.78 -4.75
CA ARG A 78 -4.76 -21.20 -5.10
C ARG A 78 -4.54 -22.12 -3.89
N THR A 79 -4.14 -21.56 -2.75
CA THR A 79 -3.86 -22.31 -1.52
C THR A 79 -4.95 -22.14 -0.44
N GLY A 80 -6.11 -21.58 -0.81
CA GLY A 80 -7.27 -21.37 0.06
C GLY A 80 -7.27 -20.04 0.83
N VAL A 81 -6.19 -19.25 0.74
CA VAL A 81 -6.07 -17.92 1.35
C VAL A 81 -5.36 -16.94 0.41
N TYR A 82 -5.41 -15.65 0.75
CA TYR A 82 -4.93 -14.55 -0.09
C TYR A 82 -3.94 -13.69 0.69
N ASN A 83 -2.85 -13.26 0.05
CA ASN A 83 -1.92 -12.27 0.59
C ASN A 83 -1.49 -11.31 -0.53
N TYR A 84 -1.91 -10.05 -0.41
CA TYR A 84 -1.67 -9.01 -1.43
C TYR A 84 -0.48 -8.10 -1.15
N PHE A 85 0.12 -8.20 0.03
CA PHE A 85 1.08 -7.23 0.54
C PHE A 85 2.43 -7.87 0.90
N GLY A 86 2.62 -9.15 0.58
CA GLY A 86 3.83 -9.90 0.92
C GLY A 86 4.04 -10.06 2.42
N ILE A 87 3.00 -9.89 3.25
CA ILE A 87 3.13 -9.87 4.70
C ILE A 87 3.54 -11.26 5.20
N GLY A 88 4.63 -11.33 5.95
CA GLY A 88 5.20 -12.59 6.44
C GLY A 88 5.98 -13.38 5.38
N ALA A 89 6.28 -12.82 4.21
CA ALA A 89 7.26 -13.42 3.30
C ALA A 89 8.68 -13.13 3.80
N PHE A 90 9.54 -14.16 3.81
CA PHE A 90 10.97 -14.01 4.11
C PHE A 90 11.82 -14.46 2.91
N ASP A 91 13.00 -13.89 2.73
CA ASP A 91 13.88 -14.19 1.58
C ASP A 91 14.19 -15.70 1.43
N ASN A 92 14.39 -16.39 2.55
CA ASN A 92 14.66 -17.84 2.59
C ASN A 92 13.40 -18.71 2.71
N ASN A 93 12.24 -18.13 2.99
CA ASN A 93 10.96 -18.84 3.11
C ASN A 93 9.79 -17.92 2.72
N PRO A 94 9.61 -17.65 1.42
CA PRO A 94 8.53 -16.77 0.96
C PRO A 94 7.14 -17.40 1.19
N ASN A 95 7.04 -18.73 1.29
CA ASN A 95 5.79 -19.44 1.55
C ASN A 95 5.21 -19.20 2.95
N ASN A 96 6.02 -18.70 3.90
CA ASN A 96 5.52 -18.28 5.22
C ASN A 96 4.41 -17.22 5.11
N ALA A 97 4.36 -16.44 4.02
CA ALA A 97 3.27 -15.51 3.73
C ALA A 97 1.88 -16.19 3.69
N MET A 98 1.81 -17.46 3.27
CA MET A 98 0.55 -18.20 3.23
C MET A 98 0.18 -18.81 4.58
N GLU A 99 1.18 -19.19 5.38
CA GLU A 99 0.94 -19.59 6.77
C GLU A 99 0.43 -18.41 7.60
N PHE A 100 1.03 -17.23 7.41
CA PHE A 100 0.55 -15.98 7.98
C PHE A 100 -0.90 -15.68 7.56
N ALA A 101 -1.20 -15.76 6.26
CA ALA A 101 -2.55 -15.52 5.77
C ALA A 101 -3.58 -16.51 6.32
N ARG A 102 -3.19 -17.79 6.52
CA ARG A 102 -4.05 -18.80 7.16
C ARG A 102 -4.31 -18.50 8.62
N SER A 103 -3.27 -18.18 9.39
CA SER A 103 -3.42 -17.87 10.82
C SER A 103 -4.26 -16.61 11.07
N HIS A 104 -4.28 -15.68 10.12
CA HIS A 104 -5.11 -14.48 10.16
C HIS A 104 -6.48 -14.64 9.46
N GLY A 105 -6.80 -15.84 8.97
CA GLY A 105 -8.10 -16.15 8.39
C GLY A 105 -8.40 -15.38 7.09
N TRP A 106 -7.38 -15.05 6.30
CA TRP A 106 -7.49 -14.32 5.02
C TRP A 106 -8.03 -15.22 3.90
N THR A 107 -9.20 -15.82 4.12
CA THR A 107 -9.85 -16.80 3.26
C THR A 107 -10.64 -16.18 2.10
N SER A 108 -10.59 -14.86 1.93
CA SER A 108 -11.20 -14.16 0.80
C SER A 108 -10.40 -12.91 0.43
N PRO A 109 -10.52 -12.39 -0.81
CA PRO A 109 -9.89 -11.15 -1.21
C PRO A 109 -10.16 -10.01 -0.24
N ALA A 110 -11.44 -9.82 0.13
CA ALA A 110 -11.86 -8.77 1.05
C ALA A 110 -11.18 -8.86 2.42
N LYS A 111 -11.09 -10.07 3.01
CA LYS A 111 -10.42 -10.26 4.30
C LYS A 111 -8.92 -9.93 4.23
N ALA A 112 -8.26 -10.35 3.16
CA ALA A 112 -6.83 -10.06 2.96
C ALA A 112 -6.56 -8.57 2.73
N ILE A 113 -7.42 -7.87 1.99
CA ILE A 113 -7.32 -6.42 1.78
C ILE A 113 -7.49 -5.66 3.10
N ILE A 114 -8.52 -6.00 3.87
CA ILE A 114 -8.80 -5.38 5.18
C ILE A 114 -7.67 -5.70 6.18
N GLY A 115 -7.15 -6.93 6.18
CA GLY A 115 -6.02 -7.33 7.01
C GLY A 115 -4.71 -6.61 6.64
N GLY A 116 -4.47 -6.36 5.36
CA GLY A 116 -3.34 -5.54 4.92
C GLY A 116 -3.48 -4.07 5.31
N ALA A 117 -4.70 -3.52 5.23
CA ALA A 117 -4.99 -2.17 5.73
C ALA A 117 -4.69 -2.07 7.23
N GLU A 118 -5.07 -3.08 8.01
CA GLU A 118 -4.75 -3.17 9.45
C GLU A 118 -3.24 -3.21 9.69
N PHE A 119 -2.53 -4.08 8.97
CA PHE A 119 -1.08 -4.24 9.10
C PHE A 119 -0.35 -2.92 8.87
N VAL A 120 -0.71 -2.19 7.80
CA VAL A 120 -0.08 -0.90 7.52
C VAL A 120 -0.49 0.17 8.54
N GLY A 121 -1.79 0.26 8.85
CA GLY A 121 -2.30 1.25 9.80
C GLY A 121 -1.62 1.12 11.17
N LYS A 122 -1.68 -0.07 11.76
CA LYS A 122 -1.12 -0.34 13.09
C LYS A 122 0.40 -0.45 13.09
N GLY A 123 0.97 -1.12 12.08
CA GLY A 123 2.39 -1.40 12.03
C GLY A 123 3.23 -0.18 11.65
N TYR A 124 2.74 0.67 10.75
CA TYR A 124 3.51 1.79 10.20
C TYR A 124 2.95 3.15 10.60
N PHE A 125 1.64 3.36 10.52
CA PHE A 125 1.09 4.70 10.72
C PHE A 125 1.07 5.10 12.19
N ASP A 126 0.73 4.20 13.10
CA ASP A 126 0.74 4.45 14.55
C ASP A 126 2.15 4.77 15.10
N VAL A 127 3.20 4.25 14.46
CA VAL A 127 4.60 4.57 14.80
C VAL A 127 5.14 5.80 14.04
N GLY A 128 4.28 6.48 13.26
CA GLY A 128 4.59 7.73 12.57
C GLY A 128 5.25 7.57 11.20
N GLN A 129 5.27 6.37 10.62
CA GLN A 129 5.73 6.10 9.25
C GLN A 129 4.57 6.26 8.25
N ASN A 130 4.01 7.45 8.20
CA ASN A 130 2.76 7.78 7.48
C ASN A 130 2.94 8.36 6.06
N THR A 131 4.14 8.22 5.48
CA THR A 131 4.43 8.54 4.07
C THR A 131 5.27 7.42 3.46
N LEU A 132 5.24 7.22 2.14
CA LEU A 132 6.11 6.23 1.48
C LEU A 132 7.58 6.45 1.85
N TYR A 133 7.99 7.72 1.89
CA TYR A 133 9.34 8.10 2.29
C TYR A 133 9.68 7.63 3.70
N ARG A 134 8.77 7.86 4.67
CA ARG A 134 8.99 7.44 6.07
C ARG A 134 8.91 5.93 6.23
N MET A 135 8.05 5.24 5.47
CA MET A 135 7.97 3.78 5.44
C MET A 135 9.27 3.15 4.92
N ARG A 136 9.87 3.75 3.89
CA ARG A 136 11.10 3.23 3.30
C ARG A 136 12.34 3.57 4.13
N TRP A 137 12.47 4.80 4.60
CA TRP A 137 13.73 5.31 5.14
C TRP A 137 13.76 5.46 6.66
N ASN A 138 12.59 5.52 7.31
CA ASN A 138 12.42 5.80 8.72
C ASN A 138 13.34 6.92 9.24
N PRO A 139 13.12 8.18 8.82
CA PRO A 139 14.02 9.29 9.15
C PRO A 139 14.15 9.57 10.66
N LYS A 140 13.18 9.13 11.48
CA LYS A 140 13.26 9.24 12.95
C LYS A 140 14.27 8.25 13.55
N LYS A 141 14.44 7.08 12.94
CA LYS A 141 15.39 6.03 13.36
C LYS A 141 15.97 5.35 12.10
N PRO A 142 16.89 6.03 11.37
CA PRO A 142 17.35 5.58 10.06
C PRO A 142 17.88 4.13 10.07
N GLY A 143 17.55 3.36 9.03
CA GLY A 143 17.99 1.97 8.89
C GLY A 143 17.17 0.95 9.68
N THR A 144 16.17 1.38 10.45
CA THR A 144 15.31 0.48 11.22
C THR A 144 13.88 0.46 10.68
N HIS A 145 13.16 -0.65 10.85
CA HIS A 145 11.72 -0.77 10.55
C HIS A 145 11.34 -0.27 9.14
N GLN A 146 12.14 -0.65 8.14
CA GLN A 146 11.93 -0.30 6.74
C GLN A 146 10.95 -1.28 6.10
N TYR A 147 10.00 -0.77 5.31
CA TYR A 147 9.02 -1.63 4.63
C TYR A 147 9.68 -2.55 3.59
N ALA A 148 10.68 -2.04 2.87
CA ALA A 148 11.32 -2.74 1.77
C ALA A 148 12.83 -2.53 1.78
N THR A 149 13.56 -3.53 1.28
CA THR A 149 15.01 -3.47 1.04
C THR A 149 15.32 -2.70 -0.26
N ASP A 150 14.46 -2.77 -1.28
CA ASP A 150 14.64 -2.03 -2.53
C ASP A 150 14.62 -0.51 -2.30
N ILE A 151 15.73 0.15 -2.65
CA ILE A 151 15.90 1.61 -2.56
C ILE A 151 14.94 2.38 -3.48
N SER A 152 14.40 1.73 -4.51
CA SER A 152 13.47 2.31 -5.48
C SER A 152 12.01 2.19 -5.08
N TRP A 153 11.69 1.40 -4.05
CA TRP A 153 10.31 1.09 -3.65
C TRP A 153 9.41 2.33 -3.53
N ALA A 154 9.87 3.37 -2.80
CA ALA A 154 9.09 4.59 -2.61
C ALA A 154 8.86 5.35 -3.93
N LYS A 155 9.84 5.34 -4.84
CA LYS A 155 9.74 6.01 -6.15
C LYS A 155 8.74 5.31 -7.07
N VAL A 156 8.76 3.98 -7.06
CA VAL A 156 7.85 3.15 -7.86
C VAL A 156 6.42 3.32 -7.36
N GLN A 157 6.20 3.25 -6.05
CA GLN A 157 4.90 3.48 -5.42
C GLN A 157 4.37 4.89 -5.72
N ALA A 158 5.20 5.93 -5.59
CA ALA A 158 4.79 7.31 -5.87
C ALA A 158 4.35 7.49 -7.33
N LYS A 159 5.04 6.85 -8.29
CA LYS A 159 4.65 6.84 -9.70
C LYS A 159 3.28 6.19 -9.91
N MET A 160 3.03 5.05 -9.27
CA MET A 160 1.74 4.35 -9.34
C MET A 160 0.61 5.19 -8.74
N ILE A 161 0.81 5.73 -7.54
CA ILE A 161 -0.17 6.59 -6.86
C ILE A 161 -0.51 7.81 -7.73
N SER A 162 0.51 8.51 -8.25
CA SER A 162 0.30 9.66 -9.13
C SER A 162 -0.49 9.32 -10.39
N ALA A 163 -0.23 8.16 -10.99
CA ALA A 163 -0.95 7.70 -12.18
C ALA A 163 -2.42 7.36 -11.86
N MET A 164 -2.69 6.66 -10.75
CA MET A 164 -4.04 6.30 -10.34
C MET A 164 -4.89 7.52 -10.01
N TYR A 165 -4.35 8.50 -9.27
CA TYR A 165 -5.05 9.76 -9.02
C TYR A 165 -5.43 10.45 -10.33
N LYS A 166 -4.50 10.54 -11.28
CA LYS A 166 -4.76 11.10 -12.62
C LYS A 166 -5.86 10.34 -13.36
N GLU A 167 -5.84 9.01 -13.33
CA GLU A 167 -6.80 8.14 -14.01
C GLU A 167 -8.23 8.36 -13.51
N ILE A 168 -8.44 8.54 -12.20
CA ILE A 168 -9.77 8.77 -11.62
C ILE A 168 -10.15 10.26 -11.52
N GLY A 169 -9.34 11.14 -12.09
CA GLY A 169 -9.56 12.59 -12.11
C GLY A 169 -9.52 13.23 -10.72
N LEU A 170 -8.66 12.74 -9.84
CA LEU A 170 -8.44 13.27 -8.49
C LEU A 170 -6.96 13.63 -8.30
N LYS A 171 -6.62 14.20 -7.14
CA LYS A 171 -5.24 14.49 -6.74
C LYS A 171 -5.05 14.18 -5.26
N GLY A 172 -3.80 13.91 -4.87
CA GLY A 172 -3.44 13.89 -3.46
C GLY A 172 -3.62 15.28 -2.83
N GLU A 173 -4.09 15.31 -1.59
CA GLU A 173 -4.45 16.57 -0.91
C GLU A 173 -3.43 16.99 0.15
N TYR A 174 -2.94 16.03 0.95
CA TYR A 174 -2.12 16.32 2.12
C TYR A 174 -0.72 15.74 1.97
N PHE A 175 0.30 16.61 2.00
CA PHE A 175 1.70 16.21 1.88
C PHE A 175 2.49 16.65 3.10
N ILE A 176 3.38 15.79 3.60
CA ILE A 176 4.33 16.10 4.68
C ILE A 176 5.71 15.54 4.32
N TYR A 177 6.75 16.35 4.53
CA TYR A 177 8.11 15.93 4.25
C TYR A 177 9.06 16.37 5.35
N ASP A 178 10.10 15.57 5.56
CA ASP A 178 11.13 15.84 6.54
C ASP A 178 12.21 16.76 5.92
N GLN A 179 12.61 17.79 6.67
CA GLN A 179 13.74 18.65 6.31
C GLN A 179 14.98 18.17 7.06
N TYR A 180 16.04 17.90 6.30
CA TYR A 180 17.32 17.49 6.86
C TYR A 180 18.17 18.71 7.13
N LYS A 181 18.85 18.71 8.29
CA LYS A 181 19.95 19.64 8.53
C LYS A 181 21.06 19.37 7.50
N LYS A 182 21.65 20.43 6.97
CA LYS A 182 22.83 20.33 6.10
C LYS A 182 24.05 19.94 6.91
#